data_AF-A0A4Y9JTY6-F1
#
_entry.id   AF-A0A4Y9JTY6-F1
#
_cell.length_a   1.000
_cell.length_b   1.000
_cell.length_c   1.000
_cell.angle_alpha   90.00
_cell.angle_beta   90.00
_cell.angle_gamma   90.00
#
_symmetry.space_group_name_H-M   'P 1'
#
loop_
_entity.id
_entity.type
_entity.pdbx_description
1 polymer ?
#
loop_
_entity_poly.entity_id
_entity_poly.type
_entity_poly.pdbx_seq_one_letter_code
_entity_poly.pdbx_strand_id
1 'polypeptide(L)'
;MREIRKWSQEEMAEKMNMSLNGYARIERGETKLSLEKLEQIANIFNMDALEFMQTANKGVYFMLNDSADNNNVTYYGSNELSAVEIEKLKLIIQNKDNLILFKDELLKNKDNLLVQKQNEIDALKEIITLLKVNN
;
A
#
# COMPACT_ATOMS: atom_id res chain seq x y z
N MET A 1 -9.03 -13.44 1.05
CA MET A 1 -7.62 -13.80 0.76
C MET A 1 -7.43 -14.37 -0.65
N ARG A 2 -8.11 -15.45 -1.07
CA ARG A 2 -7.96 -15.97 -2.45
C ARG A 2 -8.29 -14.95 -3.56
N GLU A 3 -9.24 -14.05 -3.30
CA GLU A 3 -9.62 -12.96 -4.21
C GLU A 3 -8.48 -11.97 -4.48
N ILE A 4 -7.60 -11.73 -3.50
CA ILE A 4 -6.41 -10.86 -3.65
C ILE A 4 -5.45 -11.44 -4.68
N ARG A 5 -5.33 -12.78 -4.71
CA ARG A 5 -4.53 -13.51 -5.69
C ARG A 5 -5.30 -13.87 -6.96
N LYS A 6 -6.57 -13.46 -7.06
CA LYS A 6 -7.52 -13.79 -8.15
C LYS A 6 -7.70 -15.29 -8.36
N TRP A 7 -7.61 -16.09 -7.29
CA TRP A 7 -7.81 -17.53 -7.38
C TRP A 7 -9.29 -17.91 -7.28
N SER A 8 -9.69 -18.89 -8.09
CA SER A 8 -10.97 -19.57 -7.98
C SER A 8 -11.03 -20.46 -6.73
N GLN A 9 -12.22 -20.95 -6.39
CA GLN A 9 -12.37 -21.90 -5.28
C GLN A 9 -11.68 -23.23 -5.59
N GLU A 10 -11.72 -23.66 -6.86
CA GLU A 10 -11.06 -24.86 -7.37
C GLU A 10 -9.55 -24.75 -7.22
N GLU A 11 -8.96 -23.64 -7.67
CA GLU A 11 -7.52 -23.40 -7.57
C GLU A 11 -7.04 -23.40 -6.11
N MET A 12 -7.84 -22.84 -5.19
CA MET A 12 -7.49 -22.85 -3.78
C MET A 12 -7.66 -24.24 -3.14
N ALA A 13 -8.72 -24.97 -3.50
CA ALA A 13 -8.94 -26.33 -3.04
C ALA A 13 -7.82 -27.28 -3.51
N GLU A 14 -7.34 -27.12 -4.74
CA GLU A 14 -6.19 -27.85 -5.28
C GLU A 14 -4.91 -27.55 -4.50
N LYS A 15 -4.62 -26.27 -4.22
CA LYS A 15 -3.47 -25.87 -3.37
C LYS A 15 -3.56 -26.42 -1.95
N MET A 16 -4.76 -26.55 -1.41
CA MET A 16 -5.02 -27.18 -0.11
C MET A 16 -5.09 -28.71 -0.16
N ASN A 17 -4.88 -29.33 -1.33
CA ASN A 17 -5.02 -30.77 -1.53
C ASN A 17 -6.35 -31.32 -0.95
N MET A 18 -7.46 -30.63 -1.23
CA MET A 18 -8.78 -30.98 -0.73
C MET A 18 -9.87 -30.84 -1.80
N SER A 19 -11.07 -31.37 -1.55
CA SER A 19 -12.17 -31.24 -2.49
C SER A 19 -12.73 -29.81 -2.53
N LEU A 20 -13.19 -29.38 -3.70
CA LEU A 20 -13.89 -28.10 -3.89
C LEU A 20 -15.03 -27.92 -2.87
N ASN A 21 -15.85 -28.96 -2.69
CA ASN A 21 -16.94 -28.96 -1.72
C ASN A 21 -16.41 -28.78 -0.28
N GLY A 22 -15.31 -29.44 0.07
CA GLY A 22 -14.67 -29.28 1.37
C GLY A 22 -14.17 -27.85 1.61
N TYR A 23 -13.52 -27.24 0.62
CA TYR A 23 -13.05 -25.86 0.71
C TYR A 23 -14.23 -24.87 0.77
N ALA A 24 -15.26 -25.06 -0.04
CA ALA A 24 -16.45 -24.20 -0.05
C ALA A 24 -17.19 -24.23 1.30
N ARG A 25 -17.20 -25.36 2.02
CA ARG A 25 -17.73 -25.45 3.39
C ARG A 25 -16.91 -24.65 4.39
N ILE A 26 -15.59 -24.56 4.20
CA ILE A 26 -14.71 -23.70 5.01
C ILE A 26 -15.04 -22.24 4.75
N GLU A 27 -15.17 -21.81 3.48
CA GLU A 27 -15.51 -20.42 3.15
C GLU A 27 -16.88 -19.99 3.67
N ARG A 28 -17.86 -20.91 3.74
CA ARG A 28 -19.19 -20.65 4.32
C ARG A 28 -19.24 -20.75 5.85
N GLY A 29 -18.14 -21.15 6.50
CA GLY A 29 -18.09 -21.32 7.96
C GLY A 29 -18.82 -22.57 8.49
N GLU A 30 -19.16 -23.50 7.61
CA GLU A 30 -19.88 -24.75 7.96
C GLU A 30 -18.95 -25.84 8.55
N THR A 31 -17.64 -25.57 8.57
CA THR A 31 -16.62 -26.48 9.11
C THR A 31 -15.69 -25.70 10.02
N LYS A 32 -15.44 -26.20 11.24
CA LYS A 32 -14.39 -25.64 12.11
C LYS A 32 -13.02 -25.84 11.45
N LEU A 33 -12.28 -24.77 11.28
CA LEU A 33 -10.91 -24.81 10.77
C LEU A 33 -9.97 -25.29 11.89
N SER A 34 -9.22 -26.36 11.66
CA SER A 34 -8.17 -26.80 12.58
C SER A 34 -6.92 -25.92 12.43
N LEU A 35 -6.06 -25.91 13.46
CA LEU A 35 -4.78 -25.20 13.42
C LEU A 35 -3.89 -25.68 12.25
N GLU A 36 -3.83 -26.99 12.03
CA GLU A 36 -3.10 -27.58 10.89
C GLU A 36 -3.58 -27.04 9.53
N LYS A 37 -4.91 -26.91 9.35
CA LYS A 37 -5.46 -26.34 8.11
C LYS A 37 -5.20 -24.84 8.00
N LEU A 38 -5.17 -24.13 9.12
CA LEU A 38 -4.81 -22.72 9.16
C LEU A 38 -3.34 -22.52 8.73
N GLU A 39 -2.42 -23.32 9.26
CA GLU A 39 -1.01 -23.35 8.86
C GLU A 39 -0.85 -23.68 7.38
N GLN A 40 -1.59 -24.67 6.89
CA GLN A 40 -1.59 -25.02 5.47
C GLN A 40 -2.02 -23.84 4.59
N ILE A 41 -3.06 -23.11 5.00
CA ILE A 41 -3.50 -21.90 4.27
C ILE A 41 -2.43 -20.82 4.34
N ALA A 42 -1.84 -20.56 5.51
CA ALA A 42 -0.77 -19.57 5.67
C ALA A 42 0.42 -19.86 4.74
N ASN A 43 0.84 -21.12 4.67
CA ASN A 43 1.91 -21.59 3.79
C ASN A 43 1.60 -21.34 2.30
N ILE A 44 0.35 -21.51 1.86
CA ILE A 44 -0.07 -21.20 0.48
C ILE A 44 0.15 -19.72 0.14
N PHE A 45 0.01 -18.83 1.12
CA PHE A 45 0.25 -17.39 0.95
C PHE A 45 1.71 -16.97 1.22
N ASN A 46 2.59 -17.93 1.57
CA ASN A 46 3.96 -17.68 2.03
C ASN A 46 4.01 -16.76 3.26
N MET A 47 3.13 -17.01 4.21
CA MET A 47 3.04 -16.30 5.49
C MET A 47 3.21 -17.31 6.62
N ASP A 48 3.69 -16.85 7.78
CA ASP A 48 3.53 -17.63 9.00
C ASP A 48 2.06 -17.61 9.48
N ALA A 49 1.66 -18.54 10.34
CA ALA A 49 0.27 -18.66 10.78
C ALA A 49 -0.22 -17.42 11.54
N LEU A 50 0.66 -16.74 12.30
CA LEU A 50 0.32 -15.54 13.05
C LEU A 50 0.14 -14.33 12.11
N GLU A 51 1.06 -14.14 11.17
CA GLU A 51 0.98 -13.15 10.09
C GLU A 51 -0.28 -13.36 9.25
N PHE A 52 -0.59 -14.61 8.89
CA PHE A 52 -1.80 -14.96 8.16
C PHE A 52 -3.05 -14.58 8.96
N MET A 53 -3.13 -14.90 10.26
CA MET A 53 -4.27 -14.54 11.11
C MET A 53 -4.46 -13.02 11.22
N GLN A 54 -3.38 -12.28 11.44
CA GLN A 54 -3.41 -10.82 11.53
C GLN A 54 -3.83 -10.17 10.20
N THR A 55 -3.41 -10.74 9.08
CA THR A 55 -3.73 -10.22 7.74
C THR A 55 -5.15 -10.60 7.31
N ALA A 56 -5.59 -11.82 7.62
CA ALA A 56 -6.90 -12.33 7.25
C ALA A 56 -8.03 -11.65 8.05
N ASN A 57 -7.75 -11.20 9.28
CA ASN A 57 -8.73 -10.52 10.10
C ASN A 57 -8.06 -9.42 10.95
N LYS A 58 -8.58 -8.18 10.87
CA LYS A 58 -8.20 -7.08 11.77
C LYS A 58 -8.82 -7.24 13.17
N GLY A 59 -8.88 -8.48 13.64
CA GLY A 59 -9.53 -8.87 14.88
C GLY A 59 -8.53 -9.00 16.02
N VAL A 60 -9.05 -9.05 17.24
CA VAL A 60 -8.29 -9.41 18.43
C VAL A 60 -8.28 -10.92 18.55
N TYR A 61 -7.10 -11.52 18.74
CA TYR A 61 -6.98 -12.93 19.05
C TYR A 61 -6.68 -13.14 20.54
N PHE A 62 -7.41 -14.07 21.17
CA PHE A 62 -7.19 -14.48 22.55
C PHE A 62 -6.57 -15.88 22.55
N MET A 63 -5.34 -15.99 23.03
CA MET A 63 -4.77 -17.30 23.38
C MET A 63 -5.11 -17.59 24.83
N LEU A 64 -6.02 -18.55 25.04
CA LEU A 64 -6.33 -19.10 26.35
C LEU A 64 -5.39 -20.29 26.58
N ASN A 65 -4.60 -20.23 27.65
CA ASN A 65 -3.77 -21.35 28.06
C ASN A 65 -4.64 -22.32 28.89
N ASP A 66 -4.67 -23.60 28.53
CA ASP A 66 -5.48 -24.63 29.22
C ASP A 66 -4.82 -25.12 30.53
N SER A 67 -3.70 -24.50 30.92
CA SER A 67 -3.01 -24.78 32.18
C SER A 67 -3.70 -24.04 33.33
N ALA A 68 -4.31 -24.80 34.24
CA ALA A 68 -5.10 -24.32 35.38
C ALA A 68 -4.36 -23.38 36.36
N ASP A 69 -3.04 -23.21 36.23
CA ASP A 69 -2.22 -22.47 37.20
C ASP A 69 -1.79 -21.06 36.77
N ASN A 70 -2.05 -20.61 35.55
CA ASN A 70 -1.78 -19.21 35.19
C ASN A 70 -2.78 -18.69 34.15
N ASN A 71 -3.79 -17.94 34.63
CA ASN A 71 -4.75 -17.16 33.85
C ASN A 71 -4.07 -15.97 33.13
N ASN A 72 -3.02 -16.22 32.36
CA ASN A 72 -2.38 -15.18 31.55
C ASN A 72 -3.02 -15.17 30.16
N VAL A 73 -3.94 -14.23 29.95
CA VAL A 73 -4.54 -13.98 28.63
C VAL A 73 -3.59 -13.07 27.86
N THR A 74 -2.85 -13.63 26.91
CA THR A 74 -1.96 -12.82 26.05
C THR A 74 -2.77 -12.20 24.91
N TYR A 75 -2.78 -10.86 24.86
CA TYR A 75 -3.46 -10.07 23.84
C TYR A 75 -2.52 -9.78 22.66
N TYR A 76 -2.90 -10.21 21.47
CA TYR A 76 -2.25 -9.80 20.22
C TYR A 76 -3.23 -8.91 19.45
N GLY A 77 -3.03 -7.59 19.55
CA GLY A 77 -3.88 -6.60 18.88
C GLY A 77 -3.15 -5.87 17.76
N SER A 78 -3.82 -5.72 16.62
CA SER A 78 -3.35 -5.05 15.38
C SER A 78 -3.19 -3.52 15.46
N ASN A 79 -3.19 -2.92 16.66
CA ASN A 79 -3.23 -1.46 16.81
C ASN A 79 -1.88 -0.80 16.51
N GLU A 80 -0.76 -1.42 16.88
CA GLU A 80 0.57 -0.83 16.67
C GLU A 80 0.94 -0.75 15.18
N LEU A 81 0.65 -1.81 14.41
CA LEU A 81 0.87 -1.82 12.95
C LEU A 81 0.04 -0.76 12.23
N SER A 82 -1.19 -0.50 12.70
CA SER A 82 -2.05 0.51 12.12
C SER A 82 -1.55 1.94 12.38
N ALA A 83 -0.98 2.20 13.57
CA ALA A 83 -0.40 3.50 13.90
C ALA A 83 0.85 3.81 13.07
N VAL A 84 1.75 2.83 12.91
CA VAL A 84 2.96 2.95 12.09
C VAL A 84 2.62 3.21 10.63
N GLU A 85 1.62 2.52 10.08
CA GLU A 85 1.18 2.76 8.70
C GLU A 85 0.60 4.16 8.52
N ILE A 86 -0.17 4.67 9.49
CA ILE A 86 -0.70 6.04 9.47
C ILE A 86 0.45 7.07 9.48
N GLU A 87 1.46 6.88 10.31
CA GLU A 87 2.64 7.77 10.34
C GLU A 87 3.41 7.77 9.02
N LYS A 88 3.61 6.58 8.44
CA LYS A 88 4.25 6.43 7.13
C LYS A 88 3.47 7.14 6.03
N LEU A 89 2.14 6.99 6.01
CA LEU A 89 1.28 7.68 5.04
C LEU A 89 1.35 9.20 5.21
N LYS A 90 1.35 9.71 6.44
CA LYS A 90 1.53 11.15 6.72
C LYS A 90 2.88 11.67 6.21
N LEU A 91 3.96 10.92 6.43
CA LEU A 91 5.29 11.29 5.95
C LEU A 91 5.35 11.33 4.41
N ILE A 92 4.72 10.37 3.74
CA ILE A 92 4.63 10.34 2.27
C ILE A 92 3.88 11.57 1.75
N ILE A 93 2.78 11.97 2.41
CA ILE A 93 2.01 13.16 2.05
C ILE A 93 2.89 14.41 2.19
N GLN A 94 3.55 14.59 3.33
CA GLN A 94 4.45 15.73 3.56
C GLN A 94 5.57 15.80 2.51
N ASN A 95 6.19 14.67 2.16
CA ASN A 95 7.21 14.62 1.13
C ASN A 95 6.67 15.00 -0.26
N LYS A 96 5.43 14.59 -0.57
CA LYS A 96 4.77 14.96 -1.84
C LYS A 96 4.44 16.45 -1.87
N ASP A 97 3.97 17.03 -0.77
CA ASP A 97 3.68 18.46 -0.66
C ASP A 97 4.96 19.29 -0.85
N ASN A 98 6.06 18.89 -0.21
CA ASN A 98 7.37 19.52 -0.41
C ASN A 98 7.85 19.43 -1.86
N LEU A 99 7.64 18.28 -2.53
CA LEU A 99 7.99 18.12 -3.93
C LEU A 99 7.12 18.99 -4.86
N ILE A 100 5.84 19.17 -4.53
CA ILE A 100 4.95 20.07 -5.27
C ILE A 100 5.44 21.51 -5.14
N LEU A 101 5.70 21.97 -3.91
CA LEU A 101 6.22 23.33 -3.66
C LEU A 101 7.53 23.60 -4.42
N PHE A 102 8.44 22.64 -4.41
CA PHE A 102 9.70 22.76 -5.16
C PHE A 102 9.47 22.85 -6.68
N LYS A 103 8.52 22.06 -7.22
CA LYS A 103 8.17 22.12 -8.64
C LYS A 103 7.51 23.44 -9.02
N ASP A 104 6.68 24.01 -8.16
CA ASP A 104 6.05 25.31 -8.39
C ASP A 104 7.10 26.44 -8.40
N GLU A 105 8.10 26.37 -7.53
CA GLU A 105 9.23 27.30 -7.55
C GLU A 105 10.05 27.19 -8.85
N LEU A 106 10.33 25.97 -9.31
CA LEU A 106 11.01 25.74 -10.59
C LEU A 106 10.21 26.28 -11.78
N LEU A 107 8.87 26.12 -11.77
CA LEU A 107 8.01 26.67 -12.81
C LEU A 107 8.06 28.19 -12.83
N LYS A 108 7.95 28.84 -11.66
CA LYS A 108 8.06 30.29 -11.55
C LYS A 108 9.41 30.82 -12.07
N ASN A 109 10.50 30.12 -11.77
CA ASN A 109 11.83 30.47 -12.28
C ASN A 109 11.91 30.32 -13.81
N LYS A 110 11.28 29.30 -14.39
CA LYS A 110 11.20 29.13 -15.84
C LYS A 110 10.38 30.24 -16.49
N ASP A 111 9.25 30.62 -15.91
CA ASP A 111 8.41 31.70 -16.44
C ASP A 111 9.16 33.03 -16.44
N ASN A 112 9.89 33.34 -15.36
CA ASN A 112 10.74 34.53 -15.29
C ASN A 112 11.82 34.52 -16.39
N LEU A 113 12.45 33.37 -16.62
CA LEU A 113 13.46 33.22 -17.67
C LEU A 113 12.86 33.40 -19.07
N LEU A 114 11.65 32.87 -19.31
CA LEU A 114 10.93 33.07 -20.56
C LEU A 114 10.62 34.54 -20.82
N VAL A 115 10.16 35.28 -19.79
CA VAL A 115 9.93 36.73 -19.89
C VAL A 115 11.23 37.46 -20.21
N GLN A 116 12.33 37.12 -19.52
CA GLN A 116 13.63 37.72 -19.81
C GLN A 116 14.06 37.47 -21.27
N LYS A 117 13.92 36.25 -21.75
CA LYS A 117 14.26 35.90 -23.14
C LYS A 117 13.38 36.59 -24.16
N GLN A 118 12.10 36.77 -23.86
CA GLN A 118 11.19 37.53 -24.72
C GLN A 118 11.61 38.99 -24.83
N ASN A 119 11.96 39.63 -23.71
CA ASN A 119 12.46 41.00 -23.68
C ASN A 119 13.77 41.15 -24.48
N GLU A 120 14.71 40.20 -24.36
CA GLU A 120 15.95 40.18 -25.15
C GLU A 120 15.65 40.08 -26.66
N ILE A 121 14.72 39.21 -27.06
CA ILE A 121 14.32 39.05 -28.46
C ILE A 121 13.70 40.34 -29.01
N ASP A 122 12.85 41.00 -28.23
CA ASP A 122 12.18 42.22 -28.68
C ASP A 122 13.16 43.39 -28.82
N ALA A 123 14.12 43.53 -27.90
CA ALA A 123 15.21 44.49 -28.02
C ALA A 123 16.08 44.23 -29.27
N LEU A 124 16.40 42.96 -29.57
CA LEU A 124 17.16 42.61 -30.77
C LEU A 124 16.39 42.91 -32.06
N LYS A 125 15.08 42.66 -32.09
CA LYS A 125 14.21 43.03 -33.24
C LYS A 125 14.18 44.54 -33.46
N GLU A 126 14.13 45.32 -32.40
CA GLU A 126 14.18 46.79 -32.48
C GLU A 126 15.51 47.26 -33.09
N ILE A 127 16.64 46.75 -32.59
CA ILE A 127 17.97 47.06 -33.15
C ILE A 127 18.06 46.71 -34.64
N ILE A 128 17.58 45.52 -35.05
CA ILE A 128 17.56 45.12 -36.46
C ILE A 128 16.72 46.09 -37.30
N THR A 129 15.60 46.57 -36.76
CA THR A 129 14.71 47.49 -37.46
C THR A 129 15.40 48.84 -37.68
N LEU A 130 16.06 49.39 -36.66
CA LEU A 130 16.85 50.62 -36.76
C LEU A 130 18.00 50.49 -37.78
N LEU A 131 18.69 49.35 -37.81
CA LEU A 131 19.76 49.10 -38.78
C LEU A 131 19.26 48.95 -40.21
N LYS A 132 18.04 48.47 -40.42
CA LYS A 132 17.42 48.36 -41.76
C LYS A 132 16.93 49.70 -42.30
N VAL A 133 16.52 50.63 -41.44
CA VAL A 133 16.05 51.96 -41.84
C VAL A 133 17.23 52.88 -42.22
N ASN A 134 18.42 52.60 -41.70
CA ASN A 134 19.63 53.40 -41.92
C ASN A 134 20.52 52.92 -43.10
N ASN A 135 20.08 51.93 -43.88
CA ASN A 135 20.70 51.47 -45.13
C ASN A 135 19.74 51.69 -46.30
#